data_AF-A0A2M7MEM2-F1
#
_entry.id   AF-A0A2M7MEM2-F1
#
_cell.length_a   1.000
_cell.length_b   1.000
_cell.length_c   1.000
_cell.angle_alpha   90.00
_cell.angle_beta   90.00
_cell.angle_gamma   90.00
#
_symmetry.space_group_name_H-M   'P 1'
#
loop_
_entity.id
_entity.type
_entity.pdbx_description
1 polymer ?
#
loop_
_entity_poly.entity_id
_entity_poly.type
_entity_poly.pdbx_seq_one_letter_code
_entity_poly.pdbx_strand_id
1 'polypeptide(L)'
;MKRKYLFYSFLFVFVLITSGLLAFIRHTSFVDGTKSSFSIVEVNSTNFIDIQKIAQPDFKNITKGRHGGIFVLKNNSQKQVYFADKQIQNFALSPSLQQIVFSYDPNENDELRENELTLMILDLTSQKTKKIFHSTNPFWDVRSDLHWLGDSTIIFLRNCGTSCQGITLLNVQTGKTINATLSYMTLSDRPAYTHFEDWFGNHHEVNNFVENIDTETVKGKSYLLFNMRTDEGEKDRQEKFVFTESDLILES
;
A
#
# COMPACT_ATOMS: atom_id res chain seq x y z
N MET A 1 51.68 18.28 40.04
CA MET A 1 50.24 18.15 40.37
C MET A 1 49.35 17.70 39.20
N LYS A 2 49.57 18.12 37.95
CA LYS A 2 48.67 17.81 36.81
C LYS A 2 48.48 16.32 36.46
N ARG A 3 49.46 15.45 36.76
CA ARG A 3 49.40 14.01 36.40
C ARG A 3 48.42 13.19 37.26
N LYS A 4 48.15 13.63 38.50
CA LYS A 4 47.20 12.94 39.39
C LYS A 4 45.74 13.16 38.95
N TYR A 5 45.40 14.37 38.50
CA TYR A 5 44.04 14.69 38.05
C TYR A 5 43.62 13.97 36.76
N LEU A 6 44.57 13.72 35.85
CA LEU A 6 44.33 12.93 34.65
C LEU A 6 43.96 11.47 34.97
N PHE A 7 44.57 10.89 35.99
CA PHE A 7 44.26 9.52 36.43
C PHE A 7 42.85 9.41 37.03
N TYR A 8 42.45 10.37 37.88
CA TYR A 8 41.11 10.39 38.47
C TYR A 8 40.01 10.65 37.43
N SER A 9 40.28 11.50 36.44
CA SER A 9 39.32 11.76 35.35
C SER A 9 39.08 10.51 34.50
N PHE A 10 40.14 9.76 34.18
CA PHE A 10 40.00 8.51 33.41
C PHE A 10 39.25 7.42 34.19
N LEU A 11 39.53 7.31 35.50
CA LEU A 11 38.83 6.35 36.36
C LEU A 11 37.33 6.65 36.44
N PHE A 12 36.94 7.92 36.53
CA PHE A 12 35.55 8.35 36.60
C PHE A 12 34.78 8.02 35.31
N VAL A 13 35.38 8.28 34.15
CA VAL A 13 34.77 7.93 32.85
C VAL A 13 34.61 6.41 32.69
N PHE A 14 35.60 5.63 33.14
CA PHE A 14 35.52 4.17 33.09
C PHE A 14 34.41 3.60 33.99
N VAL A 15 34.22 4.17 35.19
CA VAL A 15 33.11 3.79 36.10
C VAL A 15 31.75 4.13 35.48
N LEU A 16 31.61 5.28 34.82
CA LEU A 16 30.36 5.64 34.14
C LEU A 16 30.02 4.69 32.99
N ILE A 17 31.00 4.35 32.14
CA ILE A 17 30.79 3.43 31.01
C ILE A 17 30.41 2.03 31.51
N THR A 18 31.12 1.51 32.52
CA THR A 18 30.85 0.16 33.06
C THR A 18 29.51 0.09 33.79
N SER A 19 29.09 1.15 34.49
CA SER A 19 27.78 1.22 35.13
C SER A 19 26.62 1.27 34.11
N GLY A 20 26.79 2.02 33.01
CA GLY A 20 25.82 2.07 31.90
C GLY A 20 25.68 0.72 31.19
N LEU A 21 26.80 0.03 30.95
CA LEU A 21 26.79 -1.30 30.31
C LEU A 21 26.06 -2.35 31.17
N LEU A 22 26.28 -2.33 32.50
CA LEU A 22 25.59 -3.24 33.43
C LEU A 22 24.10 -2.95 33.53
N ALA A 23 23.69 -1.68 33.48
CA ALA A 23 22.27 -1.30 33.44
C ALA A 23 21.60 -1.75 32.14
N PHE A 24 22.29 -1.61 31.00
CA PHE A 24 21.79 -2.06 29.69
C PHE A 24 21.63 -3.59 29.65
N ILE A 25 22.62 -4.35 30.13
CA ILE A 25 22.55 -5.82 30.18
C ILE A 25 21.38 -6.28 31.08
N ARG A 26 21.19 -5.64 32.25
CA ARG A 26 20.04 -5.96 33.12
C ARG A 26 18.69 -5.66 32.45
N HIS A 27 18.60 -4.60 31.67
CA HIS A 27 17.37 -4.25 30.96
C HIS A 27 17.06 -5.25 29.83
N THR A 28 18.09 -5.78 29.14
CA THR A 28 17.89 -6.82 28.11
C THR A 28 17.52 -8.17 28.70
N SER A 29 17.97 -8.51 29.91
CA SER A 29 17.65 -9.78 30.57
C SER A 29 16.26 -9.83 31.24
N PHE A 30 15.50 -8.72 31.28
CA PHE A 30 14.15 -8.70 31.85
C PHE A 30 13.03 -8.93 30.82
N VAL A 31 13.38 -9.27 29.56
CA VAL A 31 12.40 -9.53 28.49
C VAL A 31 12.19 -11.03 28.22
N ASP A 32 12.91 -11.92 28.91
CA ASP A 32 12.66 -13.37 28.84
C ASP A 32 11.75 -13.81 29.99
N GLY A 33 10.44 -13.88 29.72
CA GLY A 33 9.50 -14.40 30.72
C GLY A 33 8.03 -14.46 30.35
N THR A 34 7.57 -13.83 29.27
CA THR A 34 6.24 -14.14 28.74
C THR A 34 6.37 -15.34 27.83
N LYS A 35 6.29 -16.54 28.41
CA LYS A 35 5.83 -17.72 27.67
C LYS A 35 4.49 -17.36 27.07
N SER A 36 4.48 -16.99 25.79
CA SER A 36 3.23 -16.86 25.05
C SER A 36 2.61 -18.25 25.00
N SER A 37 1.57 -18.45 25.80
CA SER A 37 0.64 -19.55 25.59
C SER A 37 -0.18 -19.19 24.36
N PHE A 38 0.39 -19.33 23.18
CA PHE A 38 -0.41 -19.47 21.97
C PHE A 38 -1.11 -20.82 22.10
N SER A 39 -2.30 -20.81 22.68
CA SER A 39 -3.26 -21.88 22.38
C SER A 39 -3.47 -21.80 20.88
N ILE A 40 -3.14 -22.88 20.16
CA ILE A 40 -3.60 -23.07 18.79
C ILE A 40 -5.12 -22.96 18.87
N VAL A 41 -5.65 -21.81 18.47
CA VAL A 41 -7.08 -21.64 18.30
C VAL A 41 -7.42 -22.60 17.18
N GLU A 42 -8.13 -23.69 17.49
CA GLU A 42 -8.75 -24.51 16.46
C GLU A 42 -9.53 -23.58 15.54
N VAL A 43 -9.02 -23.45 14.31
CA VAL A 43 -9.56 -22.62 13.26
C VAL A 43 -10.92 -23.21 12.92
N ASN A 44 -11.97 -22.67 13.53
CA ASN A 44 -13.33 -23.08 13.23
C ASN A 44 -13.57 -22.73 11.74
N SER A 45 -13.56 -23.75 10.88
CA SER A 45 -13.58 -23.64 9.40
C SER A 45 -14.78 -22.84 8.84
N THR A 46 -15.72 -22.47 9.70
CA THR A 46 -16.91 -21.70 9.39
C THR A 46 -16.65 -20.23 9.08
N ASN A 47 -15.56 -19.63 9.59
CA ASN A 47 -15.31 -18.19 9.50
C ASN A 47 -14.42 -17.75 8.32
N PHE A 48 -13.93 -18.70 7.53
CA PHE A 48 -13.02 -18.45 6.41
C PHE A 48 -13.66 -18.84 5.09
N ILE A 49 -13.27 -18.15 4.01
CA ILE A 49 -13.69 -18.49 2.65
C ILE A 49 -12.57 -18.19 1.66
N ASP A 50 -12.30 -19.15 0.79
CA ASP A 50 -11.40 -18.93 -0.35
C ASP A 50 -12.09 -18.01 -1.36
N ILE A 51 -11.37 -17.01 -1.88
CA ILE A 51 -11.90 -16.05 -2.85
C ILE A 51 -12.50 -16.73 -4.10
N GLN A 52 -11.96 -17.87 -4.53
CA GLN A 52 -12.47 -18.63 -5.68
C GLN A 52 -13.80 -19.35 -5.38
N LYS A 53 -14.19 -19.45 -4.11
CA LYS A 53 -15.46 -20.08 -3.69
C LYS A 53 -16.57 -19.06 -3.46
N ILE A 54 -16.30 -17.76 -3.60
CA ILE A 54 -17.29 -16.70 -3.48
C ILE A 54 -18.13 -16.66 -4.77
N ALA A 55 -19.45 -16.70 -4.63
CA ALA A 55 -20.34 -16.58 -5.78
C ALA A 55 -20.26 -15.16 -6.37
N GLN A 56 -20.33 -15.04 -7.70
CA GLN A 56 -20.17 -13.75 -8.38
C GLN A 56 -21.02 -12.59 -7.80
N PRO A 57 -22.31 -12.78 -7.48
CA PRO A 57 -23.14 -11.70 -6.92
C PRO A 57 -22.72 -11.23 -5.52
N ASP A 58 -21.93 -12.03 -4.80
CA ASP A 58 -21.52 -11.75 -3.42
C ASP A 58 -20.26 -10.88 -3.34
N PHE A 59 -19.51 -10.70 -4.44
CA PHE A 59 -18.30 -9.86 -4.44
C PHE A 59 -18.56 -8.39 -4.13
N LYS A 60 -19.76 -7.88 -4.44
CA LYS A 60 -20.19 -6.53 -4.05
C LYS A 60 -20.33 -6.34 -2.53
N ASN A 61 -20.39 -7.43 -1.77
CA ASN A 61 -20.50 -7.42 -0.31
C ASN A 61 -19.14 -7.61 0.37
N ILE A 62 -18.04 -7.54 -0.39
CA ILE A 62 -16.69 -7.58 0.17
C ILE A 62 -16.32 -6.20 0.70
N THR A 63 -15.79 -6.16 1.93
CA THR A 63 -15.37 -4.94 2.60
C THR A 63 -14.01 -5.12 3.29
N LYS A 64 -13.27 -4.02 3.44
CA LYS A 64 -12.03 -3.95 4.22
C LYS A 64 -12.38 -3.71 5.70
N GLY A 65 -11.88 -4.57 6.58
CA GLY A 65 -12.09 -4.49 8.03
C GLY A 65 -11.07 -3.58 8.73
N ARG A 66 -11.22 -3.42 10.05
CA ARG A 66 -10.42 -2.50 10.90
C ARG A 66 -8.92 -2.80 10.95
N HIS A 67 -8.50 -4.02 10.59
CA HIS A 67 -7.10 -4.46 10.59
C HIS A 67 -6.61 -4.85 9.19
N GLY A 68 -7.18 -4.27 8.14
CA GLY A 68 -6.79 -4.56 6.76
C GLY A 68 -7.26 -5.90 6.21
N GLY A 69 -7.84 -6.77 7.04
CA GLY A 69 -8.47 -8.01 6.57
C GLY A 69 -9.63 -7.73 5.63
N ILE A 70 -9.75 -8.55 4.59
CA ILE A 70 -10.85 -8.51 3.63
C ILE A 70 -11.94 -9.50 4.06
N PHE A 71 -13.19 -9.05 4.09
CA PHE A 71 -14.33 -9.83 4.57
C PHE A 71 -15.48 -9.82 3.57
N VAL A 72 -16.20 -10.92 3.44
CA VAL A 72 -17.48 -10.99 2.73
C VAL A 72 -18.62 -11.07 3.73
N LEU A 73 -19.66 -10.25 3.54
CA LEU A 73 -20.87 -10.26 4.34
C LEU A 73 -22.02 -10.93 3.58
N LYS A 74 -22.63 -11.96 4.15
CA LYS A 74 -23.80 -12.64 3.59
C LYS A 74 -24.72 -13.15 4.69
N ASN A 75 -26.00 -12.78 4.66
CA ASN A 75 -27.02 -13.25 5.60
C ASN A 75 -26.61 -13.07 7.07
N ASN A 76 -26.08 -11.90 7.45
CA ASN A 76 -25.53 -11.60 8.78
C ASN A 76 -24.32 -12.46 9.20
N SER A 77 -23.80 -13.31 8.32
CA SER A 77 -22.52 -13.99 8.51
C SER A 77 -21.41 -13.19 7.83
N GLN A 78 -20.35 -12.92 8.57
CA GLN A 78 -19.13 -12.31 8.06
C GLN A 78 -18.05 -13.40 7.99
N LYS A 79 -17.42 -13.55 6.83
CA LYS A 79 -16.29 -14.46 6.65
C LYS A 79 -15.08 -13.71 6.16
N GLN A 80 -13.91 -14.03 6.69
CA GLN A 80 -12.65 -13.48 6.20
C GLN A 80 -12.23 -14.21 4.92
N VAL A 81 -11.76 -13.43 3.93
CA VAL A 81 -11.44 -13.91 2.58
C VAL A 81 -9.95 -14.21 2.48
N TYR A 82 -9.62 -15.39 1.94
CA TYR A 82 -8.27 -15.91 1.78
C TYR A 82 -8.02 -16.35 0.33
N PHE A 83 -6.75 -16.52 -0.02
CA PHE A 83 -6.32 -17.16 -1.25
C PHE A 83 -5.13 -18.09 -0.94
N ALA A 84 -5.24 -19.37 -1.29
CA ALA A 84 -4.19 -20.36 -1.02
C ALA A 84 -3.73 -20.37 0.45
N ASP A 85 -4.70 -20.34 1.38
CA ASP A 85 -4.48 -20.29 2.83
C ASP A 85 -3.73 -19.05 3.33
N LYS A 86 -3.69 -17.97 2.54
CA LYS A 86 -3.09 -16.66 2.88
C LYS A 86 -4.13 -15.56 2.95
N GLN A 87 -3.94 -14.64 3.88
CA GLN A 87 -4.83 -13.50 4.06
C GLN A 87 -4.67 -12.53 2.88
N ILE A 88 -5.81 -12.12 2.31
CA ILE A 88 -5.82 -11.04 1.34
C ILE A 88 -5.70 -9.69 2.07
N GLN A 89 -4.83 -8.82 1.56
CA GLN A 89 -4.50 -7.51 2.14
C GLN A 89 -5.21 -6.36 1.41
N ASN A 90 -5.31 -6.43 0.08
CA ASN A 90 -6.03 -5.46 -0.75
C ASN A 90 -6.95 -6.18 -1.73
N PHE A 91 -8.02 -5.51 -2.12
CA PHE A 91 -9.06 -6.03 -3.00
C PHE A 91 -9.68 -4.89 -3.79
N ALA A 92 -9.87 -5.08 -5.09
CA ALA A 92 -10.69 -4.19 -5.92
C ALA A 92 -11.40 -4.95 -7.02
N LEU A 93 -12.70 -4.69 -7.17
CA LEU A 93 -13.54 -5.25 -8.23
C LEU A 93 -13.50 -4.34 -9.46
N SER A 94 -13.34 -4.92 -10.65
CA SER A 94 -13.25 -4.14 -11.89
C SER A 94 -14.58 -3.46 -12.23
N PRO A 95 -14.58 -2.38 -13.03
CA PRO A 95 -15.79 -1.67 -13.43
C PRO A 95 -16.84 -2.57 -14.11
N SER A 96 -16.43 -3.54 -14.93
CA SER A 96 -17.34 -4.52 -15.56
C SER A 96 -17.88 -5.59 -14.61
N LEU A 97 -17.37 -5.67 -13.38
CA LEU A 97 -17.67 -6.73 -12.41
C LEU A 97 -17.33 -8.14 -12.90
N GLN A 98 -16.36 -8.24 -13.83
CA GLN A 98 -15.90 -9.51 -14.39
C GLN A 98 -14.56 -9.96 -13.84
N GLN A 99 -13.80 -9.04 -13.23
CA GLN A 99 -12.45 -9.31 -12.76
C GLN A 99 -12.24 -8.70 -11.39
N ILE A 100 -11.34 -9.33 -10.63
CA ILE A 100 -10.90 -8.83 -9.33
C ILE A 100 -9.40 -8.79 -9.32
N VAL A 101 -8.85 -7.71 -8.78
CA VAL A 101 -7.45 -7.65 -8.37
C VAL A 101 -7.39 -7.76 -6.86
N PHE A 102 -6.43 -8.54 -6.36
CA PHE A 102 -6.17 -8.65 -4.94
C PHE A 102 -4.70 -8.87 -4.65
N SER A 103 -4.27 -8.52 -3.44
CA SER A 103 -2.90 -8.71 -2.97
C SER A 103 -2.82 -9.63 -1.76
N TYR A 104 -1.74 -10.39 -1.65
CA TYR A 104 -1.42 -11.16 -0.45
C TYR A 104 0.10 -11.27 -0.29
N ASP A 105 0.54 -11.61 0.92
CA ASP A 105 1.94 -11.94 1.21
C ASP A 105 2.15 -13.46 1.07
N PRO A 106 2.95 -13.93 0.08
CA PRO A 106 3.21 -15.35 -0.07
C PRO A 106 3.97 -15.95 1.11
N ASN A 107 4.73 -15.13 1.86
CA ASN A 107 5.56 -15.54 2.98
C ASN A 107 4.88 -15.30 4.36
N GLU A 108 3.57 -15.00 4.43
CA GLU A 108 2.88 -14.63 5.68
C GLU A 108 3.12 -15.55 6.89
N ASN A 109 3.42 -16.83 6.66
CA ASN A 109 3.63 -17.83 7.74
C ASN A 109 5.11 -18.18 7.97
N ASP A 110 6.03 -17.51 7.27
CA ASP A 110 7.47 -17.72 7.37
C ASP A 110 8.11 -16.52 8.07
N GLU A 111 8.18 -16.59 9.40
CA GLU A 111 8.74 -15.51 10.25
C GLU A 111 10.20 -15.16 9.92
N LEU A 112 10.91 -16.03 9.19
CA LEU A 112 12.31 -15.81 8.82
C LEU A 112 12.46 -15.09 7.47
N ARG A 113 11.37 -14.91 6.74
CA ARG A 113 11.37 -14.26 5.43
C ARG A 113 10.87 -12.83 5.49
N GLU A 114 11.47 -11.99 4.66
CA GLU A 114 10.98 -10.63 4.47
C GLU A 114 9.59 -10.67 3.82
N ASN A 115 8.74 -9.71 4.22
CA ASN A 115 7.40 -9.57 3.66
C ASN A 115 7.48 -9.30 2.16
N GLU A 116 6.73 -10.09 1.39
CA GLU A 116 6.59 -9.90 -0.04
C GLU A 116 5.16 -9.49 -0.38
N LEU A 117 4.93 -9.02 -1.60
CA LEU A 117 3.59 -8.77 -2.10
C LEU A 117 3.43 -9.38 -3.48
N THR A 118 2.34 -10.11 -3.64
CA THR A 118 1.92 -10.65 -4.93
C THR A 118 0.54 -10.09 -5.27
N LEU A 119 0.41 -9.46 -6.45
CA LEU A 119 -0.88 -9.11 -7.01
C LEU A 119 -1.36 -10.20 -7.94
N MET A 120 -2.60 -10.60 -7.74
CA MET A 120 -3.30 -11.58 -8.55
C MET A 120 -4.50 -10.92 -9.21
N ILE A 121 -4.82 -11.39 -10.41
CA ILE A 121 -6.13 -11.19 -11.02
C ILE A 121 -6.92 -12.49 -10.95
N LEU A 122 -8.21 -12.40 -10.62
CA LEU A 122 -9.20 -13.47 -10.73
C LEU A 122 -10.24 -13.07 -11.77
N ASP A 123 -10.35 -13.86 -12.83
CA ASP A 123 -11.43 -13.76 -13.80
C ASP A 123 -12.66 -14.50 -13.25
N LEU A 124 -13.75 -13.78 -13.01
CA LEU A 124 -14.94 -14.30 -12.34
C LEU A 124 -15.75 -15.27 -13.21
N THR A 125 -15.60 -15.20 -14.53
CA THR A 125 -16.32 -16.06 -15.48
C THR A 125 -15.65 -17.42 -15.59
N SER A 126 -14.32 -17.43 -15.77
CA SER A 126 -13.51 -18.62 -15.95
C SER A 126 -12.97 -19.19 -14.63
N GLN A 127 -13.08 -18.45 -13.53
CA GLN A 127 -12.53 -18.78 -12.21
C GLN A 127 -11.01 -18.99 -12.22
N LYS A 128 -10.31 -18.43 -13.22
CA LYS A 128 -8.85 -18.55 -13.36
C LYS A 128 -8.16 -17.40 -12.65
N THR A 129 -7.08 -17.73 -11.95
CA THR A 129 -6.18 -16.76 -11.32
C THR A 129 -4.88 -16.64 -12.10
N LYS A 130 -4.31 -15.43 -12.12
CA LYS A 130 -3.01 -15.16 -12.72
C LYS A 130 -2.25 -14.15 -11.86
N LYS A 131 -0.95 -14.39 -11.65
CA LYS A 131 -0.05 -13.39 -11.07
C LYS A 131 0.20 -12.28 -12.07
N ILE A 132 -0.04 -11.03 -11.66
CA ILE A 132 0.15 -9.86 -12.53
C ILE A 132 1.27 -8.93 -12.06
N PHE A 133 1.65 -9.00 -10.78
CA PHE A 133 2.74 -8.22 -10.23
C PHE A 133 3.32 -8.91 -8.99
N HIS A 134 4.60 -8.65 -8.72
CA HIS A 134 5.32 -9.17 -7.58
C HIS A 134 6.35 -8.14 -7.12
N SER A 135 6.45 -7.92 -5.81
CA SER A 135 7.47 -7.08 -5.20
C SER A 135 8.04 -7.76 -3.96
N THR A 136 9.37 -7.70 -3.83
CA THR A 136 10.12 -8.06 -2.61
C THR A 136 10.30 -6.87 -1.67
N ASN A 137 9.78 -5.69 -2.05
CA ASN A 137 9.83 -4.49 -1.22
C ASN A 137 8.48 -3.76 -1.24
N PRO A 138 7.42 -4.41 -0.72
CA PRO A 138 6.05 -3.92 -0.86
C PRO A 138 5.83 -2.53 -0.29
N PHE A 139 6.51 -2.21 0.82
CA PHE A 139 6.43 -0.89 1.45
C PHE A 139 6.86 0.25 0.51
N TRP A 140 7.81 -0.02 -0.38
CA TRP A 140 8.28 0.96 -1.36
C TRP A 140 7.47 0.95 -2.65
N ASP A 141 7.04 -0.23 -3.10
CA ASP A 141 6.42 -0.38 -4.42
C ASP A 141 4.90 -0.20 -4.44
N VAL A 142 4.20 -0.45 -3.32
CA VAL A 142 2.73 -0.34 -3.23
C VAL A 142 2.34 0.30 -1.90
N ARG A 143 1.98 1.59 -1.93
CA ARG A 143 1.66 2.41 -0.74
C ARG A 143 0.16 2.71 -0.58
N SER A 144 -0.65 2.53 -1.62
CA SER A 144 -2.09 2.79 -1.59
C SER A 144 -2.91 1.53 -1.79
N ASP A 145 -4.22 1.67 -1.67
CA ASP A 145 -5.17 0.70 -2.21
C ASP A 145 -5.02 0.59 -3.74
N LEU A 146 -5.58 -0.49 -4.29
CA LEU A 146 -5.58 -0.77 -5.73
C LEU A 146 -6.82 -0.14 -6.35
N HIS A 147 -6.63 0.63 -7.41
CA HIS A 147 -7.72 1.32 -8.08
C HIS A 147 -7.78 0.92 -9.56
N TRP A 148 -8.97 0.64 -10.07
CA TRP A 148 -9.15 0.30 -11.48
C TRP A 148 -9.25 1.54 -12.36
N LEU A 149 -8.53 1.55 -13.48
CA LEU A 149 -8.74 2.43 -14.62
C LEU A 149 -9.17 1.58 -15.81
N GLY A 150 -10.47 1.53 -16.04
CA GLY A 150 -11.08 0.57 -16.96
C GLY A 150 -10.95 -0.86 -16.45
N ASP A 151 -11.10 -1.84 -17.35
CA ASP A 151 -10.97 -3.27 -17.04
C ASP A 151 -9.58 -3.84 -17.37
N SER A 152 -8.65 -3.01 -17.85
CA SER A 152 -7.33 -3.46 -18.32
C SER A 152 -6.17 -2.99 -17.45
N THR A 153 -6.41 -1.97 -16.61
CA THR A 153 -5.35 -1.23 -15.93
C THR A 153 -5.69 -1.00 -14.47
N ILE A 154 -4.69 -1.19 -13.61
CA ILE A 154 -4.72 -0.84 -12.18
C ILE A 154 -3.76 0.30 -11.94
N ILE A 155 -4.13 1.18 -11.01
CA ILE A 155 -3.23 2.18 -10.46
C ILE A 155 -3.03 2.00 -8.96
N PHE A 156 -1.82 2.34 -8.53
CA PHE A 156 -1.47 2.45 -7.13
C PHE A 156 -0.32 3.43 -6.95
N LEU A 157 -0.24 4.00 -5.76
CA LEU A 157 0.84 4.89 -5.35
C LEU A 157 2.05 4.07 -4.93
N ARG A 158 3.23 4.61 -5.18
CA ARG A 158 4.51 4.07 -4.74
C ARG A 158 5.38 5.16 -4.13
N ASN A 159 6.37 4.76 -3.34
CA ASN A 159 7.40 5.68 -2.89
C ASN A 159 8.39 5.96 -4.03
N CYS A 160 8.82 7.22 -4.16
CA CYS A 160 9.90 7.60 -5.08
C CYS A 160 11.00 8.46 -4.41
N GLY A 161 10.89 8.68 -3.09
CA GLY A 161 11.80 9.53 -2.31
C GLY A 161 11.06 10.30 -1.23
N THR A 162 11.75 11.21 -0.54
CA THR A 162 11.17 12.02 0.56
C THR A 162 10.28 13.17 0.08
N SER A 163 10.41 13.58 -1.18
CA SER A 163 9.80 14.80 -1.72
C SER A 163 9.01 14.56 -3.01
N CYS A 164 8.62 13.32 -3.27
CA CYS A 164 7.83 12.98 -4.45
C CYS A 164 6.87 11.83 -4.13
N GLN A 165 5.88 11.67 -4.99
CA GLN A 165 4.95 10.54 -4.97
C GLN A 165 4.95 9.89 -6.34
N GLY A 166 5.18 8.58 -6.38
CA GLY A 166 5.11 7.82 -7.62
C GLY A 166 3.70 7.30 -7.85
N ILE A 167 3.30 7.24 -9.11
CA ILE A 167 2.06 6.59 -9.55
C ILE A 167 2.44 5.49 -10.53
N THR A 168 1.99 4.27 -10.27
CA THR A 168 2.21 3.12 -11.15
C THR A 168 0.95 2.82 -11.92
N LEU A 169 1.02 2.70 -13.25
CA LEU A 169 0.05 1.93 -14.04
C LEU A 169 0.53 0.49 -14.14
N LEU A 170 -0.37 -0.46 -13.91
CA LEU A 170 -0.17 -1.88 -14.13
C LEU A 170 -1.20 -2.39 -15.14
N ASN A 171 -0.73 -2.85 -16.30
CA ASN A 171 -1.59 -3.53 -17.26
C ASN A 171 -1.81 -4.98 -16.83
N VAL A 172 -3.07 -5.36 -16.54
CA VAL A 172 -3.39 -6.67 -15.93
C VAL A 172 -3.21 -7.85 -16.88
N GLN A 173 -3.28 -7.60 -18.20
CA GLN A 173 -3.10 -8.65 -19.20
C GLN A 173 -1.63 -9.03 -19.35
N THR A 174 -0.74 -8.04 -19.39
CA THR A 174 0.69 -8.22 -19.65
C THR A 174 1.53 -8.31 -18.39
N GLY A 175 1.05 -7.78 -17.26
CA GLY A 175 1.81 -7.59 -16.03
C GLY A 175 2.88 -6.51 -16.11
N LYS A 176 2.91 -5.72 -17.19
CA LYS A 176 3.86 -4.62 -17.35
C LYS A 176 3.43 -3.41 -16.54
N THR A 177 4.41 -2.76 -15.92
CA THR A 177 4.23 -1.50 -15.20
C THR A 177 4.88 -0.33 -15.94
N ILE A 178 4.28 0.84 -15.81
CA ILE A 178 4.85 2.12 -16.23
C ILE A 178 4.62 3.10 -15.08
N ASN A 179 5.58 3.97 -14.80
CA ASN A 179 5.55 4.87 -13.64
C ASN A 179 5.53 6.33 -14.08
N ALA A 180 4.79 7.15 -13.32
CA ALA A 180 4.84 8.61 -13.36
C ALA A 180 5.32 9.12 -11.99
N THR A 181 5.98 10.28 -11.96
CA THR A 181 6.47 10.89 -10.72
C THR A 181 5.85 12.26 -10.53
N LEU A 182 5.08 12.41 -9.45
CA LEU A 182 4.58 13.69 -8.98
C LEU A 182 5.69 14.43 -8.23
N SER A 183 6.06 15.59 -8.77
CA SER A 183 7.06 16.49 -8.21
C SER A 183 6.37 17.72 -7.63
N TYR A 184 6.53 17.93 -6.33
CA TYR A 184 5.92 19.05 -5.60
C TYR A 184 6.90 20.22 -5.56
N MET A 185 6.46 21.37 -6.07
CA MET A 185 7.32 22.52 -6.30
C MET A 185 6.78 23.74 -5.58
N THR A 186 7.68 24.43 -4.88
CA THR A 186 7.41 25.71 -4.21
C THR A 186 8.52 26.66 -4.61
N LEU A 187 8.20 27.68 -5.40
CA LEU A 187 9.15 28.73 -5.77
C LEU A 187 8.73 30.05 -5.11
N SER A 188 9.70 30.94 -4.88
CA SER A 188 9.43 32.23 -4.22
C SER A 188 8.55 33.18 -5.04
N ASP A 189 8.49 32.98 -6.35
CA ASP A 189 7.86 33.86 -7.34
C ASP A 189 6.55 33.30 -7.92
N ARG A 190 6.12 32.09 -7.52
CA ARG A 190 4.84 31.52 -7.95
C ARG A 190 4.20 30.63 -6.88
N PRO A 191 2.86 30.47 -6.91
CA PRO A 191 2.17 29.54 -6.02
C PRO A 191 2.71 28.12 -6.10
N ALA A 192 2.49 27.34 -5.04
CA ALA A 192 2.79 25.92 -5.01
C ALA A 192 2.05 25.17 -6.13
N TYR A 193 2.71 24.18 -6.72
CA TYR A 193 2.13 23.39 -7.79
C TYR A 193 2.72 21.98 -7.84
N THR A 194 2.01 21.08 -8.51
CA THR A 194 2.46 19.72 -8.80
C THR A 194 2.77 19.61 -10.29
N HIS A 195 3.97 19.12 -10.60
CA HIS A 195 4.37 18.76 -11.96
C HIS A 195 4.54 17.26 -12.09
N PHE A 196 4.09 16.69 -13.21
CA PHE A 196 4.42 15.33 -13.57
C PHE A 196 4.44 15.12 -15.09
N GLU A 197 5.26 14.17 -15.50
CA GLU A 197 5.17 13.55 -16.83
C GLU A 197 4.35 12.27 -16.68
N ASP A 198 3.29 12.13 -17.49
CA ASP A 198 2.45 10.94 -17.47
C ASP A 198 3.09 9.76 -18.22
N TRP A 199 2.39 8.62 -18.26
CA TRP A 199 2.88 7.39 -18.88
C TRP A 199 2.99 7.44 -20.40
N PHE A 200 2.44 8.48 -21.01
CA PHE A 200 2.42 8.72 -22.45
C PHE A 200 3.42 9.81 -22.86
N GLY A 201 4.12 10.41 -21.89
CA GLY A 201 5.12 11.46 -22.12
C GLY A 201 4.54 12.87 -22.15
N ASN A 202 3.28 13.07 -21.74
CA ASN A 202 2.72 14.41 -21.63
C ASN A 202 3.11 15.04 -20.31
N HIS A 203 3.40 16.34 -20.34
CA HIS A 203 3.70 17.14 -19.16
C HIS A 203 2.45 17.83 -18.62
N HIS A 204 2.23 17.69 -17.33
CA HIS A 204 1.10 18.27 -16.61
C HIS A 204 1.60 19.16 -15.47
N GLU A 205 1.02 20.35 -15.35
CA GLU A 205 1.22 21.27 -14.24
C GLU A 205 -0.17 21.62 -13.67
N VAL A 206 -0.39 21.25 -12.41
CA VAL A 206 -1.62 21.57 -11.68
C VAL A 206 -1.28 22.39 -10.44
N ASN A 207 -2.09 23.42 -10.18
CA ASN A 207 -1.92 24.25 -9.00
C ASN A 207 -2.08 23.39 -7.74
N ASN A 208 -1.36 23.76 -6.67
CA ASN A 208 -1.39 23.08 -5.37
C ASN A 208 -0.79 21.65 -5.37
N PHE A 209 -0.81 20.99 -4.21
CA PHE A 209 -0.22 19.66 -4.03
C PHE A 209 -1.27 18.56 -4.11
N VAL A 210 -0.92 17.44 -4.74
CA VAL A 210 -1.75 16.23 -4.70
C VAL A 210 -1.67 15.59 -3.30
N GLU A 211 -2.81 15.44 -2.63
CA GLU A 211 -2.91 14.75 -1.34
C GLU A 211 -3.09 13.25 -1.52
N ASN A 212 -4.09 12.86 -2.32
CA ASN A 212 -4.38 11.48 -2.68
C ASN A 212 -4.93 11.41 -4.11
N ILE A 213 -4.86 10.21 -4.67
CA ILE A 213 -5.38 9.91 -6.01
C ILE A 213 -6.42 8.81 -5.86
N ASP A 214 -7.62 9.09 -6.36
CA ASP A 214 -8.71 8.14 -6.47
C ASP A 214 -9.03 7.88 -7.95
N THR A 215 -9.96 6.96 -8.20
CA THR A 215 -10.47 6.67 -9.54
C THR A 215 -11.98 6.60 -9.54
N GLU A 216 -12.58 7.02 -10.65
CA GLU A 216 -14.00 6.80 -10.90
C GLU A 216 -14.26 6.34 -12.33
N THR A 217 -15.39 5.68 -12.56
CA THR A 217 -15.86 5.36 -13.91
C THR A 217 -17.26 5.89 -14.10
N VAL A 218 -17.43 6.82 -15.05
CA VAL A 218 -18.70 7.49 -15.33
C VAL A 218 -19.00 7.36 -16.82
N LYS A 219 -20.16 6.78 -17.15
CA LYS A 219 -20.61 6.56 -18.54
C LYS A 219 -19.56 5.86 -19.43
N GLY A 220 -18.84 4.89 -18.86
CA GLY A 220 -17.82 4.12 -19.56
C GLY A 220 -16.47 4.83 -19.74
N LYS A 221 -16.31 6.06 -19.23
CA LYS A 221 -15.02 6.74 -19.15
C LYS A 221 -14.43 6.53 -17.77
N SER A 222 -13.13 6.23 -17.71
CA SER A 222 -12.39 6.12 -16.46
C SER A 222 -11.60 7.39 -16.21
N TYR A 223 -11.60 7.82 -14.95
CA TYR A 223 -11.01 9.08 -14.53
C TYR A 223 -10.06 8.84 -13.37
N LEU A 224 -8.95 9.58 -13.37
CA LEU A 224 -8.13 9.77 -12.18
C LEU A 224 -8.56 11.07 -11.51
N LEU A 225 -8.77 11.00 -10.20
CA LEU A 225 -9.20 12.12 -9.38
C LEU A 225 -8.04 12.51 -8.47
N PHE A 226 -7.46 13.67 -8.73
CA PHE A 226 -6.37 14.22 -7.94
C PHE A 226 -7.00 15.17 -6.93
N ASN A 227 -7.10 14.74 -5.67
CA ASN A 227 -7.57 15.64 -4.62
C ASN A 227 -6.43 16.54 -4.19
N MET A 228 -6.64 17.84 -4.32
CA MET A 228 -5.60 18.84 -4.11
C MET A 228 -5.69 19.42 -2.71
N ARG A 229 -4.53 19.82 -2.19
CA ARG A 229 -4.38 20.58 -0.96
C ARG A 229 -3.44 21.77 -1.16
N THR A 230 -3.74 22.88 -0.51
CA THR A 230 -2.87 24.07 -0.50
C THR A 230 -1.54 23.78 0.21
N ASP A 231 -0.60 24.71 0.14
CA ASP A 231 0.67 24.64 0.87
C ASP A 231 0.50 24.75 2.39
N GLU A 232 -0.59 25.37 2.86
CA GLU A 232 -0.98 25.32 4.29
C GLU A 232 -1.60 23.98 4.70
N GLY A 233 -1.83 23.08 3.75
CA GLY A 233 -2.43 21.77 3.98
C GLY A 233 -3.96 21.78 4.06
N GLU A 234 -4.61 22.86 3.62
CA GLU A 234 -6.06 22.93 3.51
C GLU A 234 -6.54 22.18 2.27
N LYS A 235 -7.71 21.54 2.34
CA LYS A 235 -8.33 20.92 1.16
C LYS A 235 -8.74 22.00 0.17
N ASP A 236 -8.38 21.82 -1.09
CA ASP A 236 -8.73 22.72 -2.18
C ASP A 236 -9.79 22.06 -3.07
N ARG A 237 -9.47 21.82 -4.35
CA ARG A 237 -10.35 21.25 -5.36
C ARG A 237 -9.87 19.87 -5.78
N GLN A 238 -10.68 19.22 -6.60
CA GLN A 238 -10.31 17.97 -7.25
C GLN A 238 -10.00 18.27 -8.72
N GLU A 239 -8.82 17.90 -9.18
CA GLU A 239 -8.47 17.91 -10.60
C GLU A 239 -8.80 16.54 -11.18
N LYS A 240 -9.47 16.52 -12.33
CA LYS A 240 -10.03 15.30 -12.90
C LYS A 240 -9.42 15.03 -14.27
N PHE A 241 -8.78 13.88 -14.41
CA PHE A 241 -8.15 13.48 -15.67
C PHE A 241 -8.90 12.31 -16.29
N VAL A 242 -9.33 12.46 -17.54
CA VAL A 242 -9.87 11.37 -18.35
C VAL A 242 -8.70 10.48 -18.78
N PHE A 243 -8.76 9.20 -18.43
CA PHE A 243 -7.84 8.20 -18.93
C PHE A 243 -8.40 7.55 -20.19
N THR A 244 -7.67 7.68 -21.29
CA THR A 244 -7.80 6.81 -22.46
C THR A 244 -6.56 5.91 -22.45
N GLU A 245 -6.65 4.65 -22.87
CA GLU A 245 -5.48 3.73 -22.81
C GLU A 245 -4.24 4.21 -23.58
N SER A 246 -4.34 5.35 -24.29
CA SER A 246 -3.29 6.04 -25.03
C SER A 246 -3.00 7.46 -24.57
N ASP A 247 -3.76 8.04 -23.63
CA ASP A 247 -3.64 9.46 -23.26
C ASP A 247 -4.27 9.79 -21.89
N LEU A 248 -3.81 10.86 -21.25
CA LEU A 248 -4.35 11.39 -20.00
C LEU A 248 -4.71 12.87 -20.16
N ILE A 249 -6.00 13.18 -20.12
CA ILE A 249 -6.52 14.50 -20.50
C ILE A 249 -7.18 15.18 -19.30
N LEU A 250 -6.72 16.37 -18.92
CA LEU A 250 -7.36 17.18 -17.88
C LEU A 250 -8.76 17.63 -18.33
N GLU A 251 -9.78 17.31 -17.54
CA GLU A 251 -11.17 17.73 -17.75
C GLU A 251 -11.37 19.12 -17.14
N SER A 252 -11.65 20.10 -18.01
CA SER A 252 -11.88 21.51 -17.66
C SER A 252 -13.27 21.77 -17.08
#